data_AF-A0A1V5R3Z9-F1
#
_entry.id   AF-A0A1V5R3Z9-F1
#
_cell.length_a   1.000
_cell.length_b   1.000
_cell.length_c   1.000
_cell.angle_alpha   90.00
_cell.angle_beta   90.00
_cell.angle_gamma   90.00
#
_symmetry.space_group_name_H-M   'P 1'
#
loop_
_entity.id
_entity.type
_entity.pdbx_description
1 polymer ?
#
loop_
_entity_poly.entity_id
_entity_poly.type
_entity_poly.pdbx_seq_one_letter_code
_entity_poly.pdbx_strand_id
1 'polypeptide(L)' 'MQVFARINRIGWVHLWRSREAYEAGEASEHFFEARTDPRWREAQLDPGQREALDGGDLVAIEDPGFLEPGG' A
#
# COMPACT_ATOMS: atom_id res chain seq x y z
N MET A 1 -11.08 4.65 -2.60
CA MET A 1 -10.21 5.10 -3.72
C MET A 1 -9.22 3.99 -3.98
N GLN A 2 -8.82 3.73 -5.22
CA GLN A 2 -7.74 2.77 -5.48
C GLN A 2 -6.38 3.43 -5.23
N VAL A 3 -5.48 2.71 -4.57
CA VAL A 3 -4.09 3.11 -4.34
C VAL A 3 -3.15 1.97 -4.69
N PHE A 4 -1.88 2.27 -4.84
CA PHE A 4 -0.84 1.30 -5.13
C PHE A 4 0.00 1.10 -3.88
N ALA A 5 0.05 -0.13 -3.40
CA ALA A 5 0.75 -0.51 -2.19
C ALA A 5 1.95 -1.41 -2.51
N ARG A 6 3.03 -1.26 -1.74
CA ARG A 6 4.17 -2.19 -1.75
C ARG A 6 4.68 -2.39 -0.33
N ILE A 7 5.00 -3.63 0.03
CA ILE A 7 5.67 -3.94 1.30
C ILE A 7 7.16 -4.13 1.06
N ASN A 8 7.99 -3.51 1.90
CA ASN A 8 9.43 -3.74 1.88
C ASN A 8 9.82 -4.91 2.80
N ARG A 9 11.07 -5.37 2.70
CA ARG A 9 11.58 -6.52 3.48
C ARG A 9 11.48 -6.37 5.01
N ILE A 10 11.35 -5.14 5.51
CA ILE A 10 11.29 -4.83 6.95
C ILE A 10 9.82 -4.86 7.43
N GLY A 11 8.84 -4.95 6.53
CA GLY A 11 7.41 -4.99 6.85
C GLY A 11 6.74 -3.62 6.86
N TRP A 12 7.37 -2.60 6.25
CA TRP A 12 6.71 -1.31 6.03
C TRP A 12 5.95 -1.33 4.71
N VAL A 13 4.72 -0.85 4.77
CA VAL A 13 3.86 -0.63 3.61
C VAL A 13 4.05 0.79 3.15
N HIS A 14 4.19 0.97 1.85
CA HIS A 14 4.25 2.25 1.16
C HIS A 14 3.04 2.38 0.24
N LEU A 15 2.43 3.56 0.20
CA LEU A 15 1.24 3.85 -0.62
C LEU A 15 1.51 5.01 -1.60
N TRP A 16 1.05 4.84 -2.84
CA TRP A 16 1.02 5.86 -3.88
C TRP A 16 -0.40 5.98 -4.45
N ARG A 17 -0.85 7.18 -4.83
CA ARG A 17 -2.10 7.36 -5.59
C ARG A 17 -2.03 6.86 -7.03
N SER A 18 -0.84 6.74 -7.61
CA SER A 18 -0.67 6.28 -9.00
C SER A 18 0.49 5.30 -9.14
N ARG A 19 0.39 4.43 -10.15
CA ARG A 19 1.46 3.48 -10.50
C ARG A 19 2.64 4.23 -11.11
N GLU A 20 2.35 5.26 -11.88
CA GLU A 20 3.31 6.10 -12.57
C GLU A 20 4.26 6.80 -11.58
N ALA A 21 3.75 7.27 -10.42
CA ALA A 21 4.59 7.88 -9.38
C ALA A 21 5.62 6.87 -8.83
N TYR A 22 5.20 5.63 -8.59
CA TYR A 22 6.13 4.56 -8.19
C TYR A 22 7.17 4.28 -9.29
N GLU A 23 6.73 4.13 -10.54
CA GLU A 23 7.62 3.82 -11.67
C GLU A 23 8.59 4.96 -12.00
N ALA A 24 8.21 6.21 -11.73
CA ALA A 24 9.06 7.39 -11.83
C ALA A 24 10.07 7.52 -10.66
N GLY A 25 9.96 6.67 -9.64
CA GLY A 25 10.83 6.70 -8.45
C GLY A 25 10.46 7.82 -7.46
N GLU A 26 9.23 8.30 -7.49
CA GLU A 26 8.75 9.29 -6.53
C GLU A 26 8.55 8.69 -5.14
N ALA A 27 8.63 9.54 -4.12
CA ALA A 27 8.36 9.13 -2.74
C ALA A 27 6.90 8.68 -2.58
N SER A 28 6.67 7.66 -1.75
CA SER A 28 5.32 7.27 -1.34
C SER A 28 4.64 8.39 -0.57
N GLU A 29 3.36 8.63 -0.83
CA GLU A 29 2.58 9.65 -0.12
C GLU A 29 2.33 9.27 1.34
N HIS A 30 2.24 7.98 1.63
CA HIS A 30 2.09 7.48 2.99
C HIS A 30 2.85 6.19 3.19
N PHE A 31 3.35 5.96 4.41
CA PHE A 31 4.00 4.71 4.78
C PHE A 31 3.82 4.43 6.28
N PHE A 32 3.69 3.14 6.62
CA PHE A 32 3.43 2.67 7.98
C PHE A 32 3.93 1.23 8.17
N GLU A 33 4.03 0.80 9.41
CA GLU A 33 4.43 -0.58 9.74
C GLU A 33 3.22 -1.51 9.68
N ALA A 34 3.23 -2.46 8.74
CA ALA A 34 2.12 -3.40 8.50
C ALA A 34 1.71 -4.19 9.74
N ARG A 35 2.70 -4.52 10.58
CA ARG A 35 2.49 -5.40 11.73
C ARG A 35 1.75 -4.72 12.85
N THR A 36 1.84 -3.40 13.00
CA THR A 36 1.30 -2.67 14.15
C THR A 36 0.07 -1.84 13.78
N ASP A 37 -0.11 -1.53 12.50
CA ASP A 37 -1.23 -0.72 12.06
C ASP A 37 -2.56 -1.52 11.99
N PRO A 38 -3.60 -1.10 12.74
CA PRO A 38 -4.89 -1.79 12.74
C PRO A 38 -5.64 -1.64 11.41
N ARG A 39 -5.57 -0.48 10.74
CA ARG A 39 -6.26 -0.25 9.45
C ARG A 39 -5.70 -1.16 8.37
N TRP A 40 -4.39 -1.41 8.39
CA TRP A 40 -3.78 -2.37 7.48
C TRP A 40 -4.26 -3.81 7.71
N ARG A 41 -4.37 -4.23 8.97
CA ARG A 41 -4.86 -5.59 9.30
C ARG A 41 -6.31 -5.79 8.89
N GLU A 42 -7.11 -4.72 8.94
CA GLU A 42 -8.52 -4.69 8.57
C GLU A 42 -8.75 -4.42 7.08
N ALA A 43 -7.69 -4.07 6.33
CA ALA A 43 -7.77 -3.83 4.89
C ALA A 43 -8.29 -5.06 4.15
N GLN A 44 -9.26 -4.85 3.27
CA GLN A 44 -9.82 -5.90 2.44
C GLN A 44 -8.86 -6.20 1.30
N LEU A 45 -8.06 -7.26 1.47
CA LEU A 45 -7.13 -7.76 0.48
C LEU A 45 -7.53 -9.18 0.10
N ASP A 46 -7.63 -9.45 -1.20
CA ASP A 46 -7.78 -10.82 -1.67
C ASP A 46 -6.46 -11.61 -1.48
N PRO A 47 -6.51 -12.95 -1.50
CA PRO A 47 -5.32 -13.77 -1.26
C PRO A 47 -4.17 -13.50 -2.25
N GLY A 48 -4.48 -13.15 -3.51
CA GLY A 48 -3.46 -12.86 -4.51
C GLY A 48 -2.77 -11.52 -4.26
N GLN A 49 -3.54 -10.50 -3.88
CA GLN A 49 -2.99 -9.21 -3.44
C GLN A 49 -2.08 -9.38 -2.22
N ARG A 50 -2.50 -10.17 -1.24
CA ARG A 50 -1.71 -10.44 -0.03
C ARG A 50 -0.38 -11.11 -0.37
N GLU A 51 -0.41 -12.19 -1.16
CA GLU A 51 0.80 -12.92 -1.56
C GLU A 51 1.77 -12.04 -2.36
N ALA A 52 1.27 -11.25 -3.31
CA ALA A 52 2.08 -10.32 -4.09
C ALA A 52 2.71 -9.22 -3.21
N LEU A 53 1.95 -8.66 -2.27
CA LEU A 53 2.47 -7.69 -1.31
C LEU A 53 3.57 -8.30 -0.41
N ASP A 54 3.36 -9.51 0.09
CA ASP A 54 4.35 -10.24 0.89
C ASP A 54 5.60 -10.59 0.07
N GLY A 55 5.46 -10.80 -1.24
CA GLY A 55 6.55 -10.93 -2.22
C GLY A 55 7.29 -9.63 -2.51
N GLY A 56 6.74 -8.48 -2.11
CA GLY A 56 7.30 -7.15 -2.32
C GLY A 56 6.95 -6.53 -3.68
N ASP A 57 5.90 -7.02 -4.32
CA ASP A 57 5.36 -6.46 -5.56
C ASP A 57 4.52 -5.21 -5.29
N LEU A 58 4.35 -4.39 -6.33
CA LEU A 58 3.41 -3.27 -6.31
C LEU A 58 2.01 -3.79 -6.67
N VAL A 59 1.05 -3.56 -5.78
CA VAL A 59 -0.31 -4.09 -5.89
C VAL A 59 -1.32 -2.97 -5.80
N ALA A 60 -2.30 -2.97 -6.70
CA ALA A 60 -3.43 -2.06 -6.61
C ALA A 60 -4.45 -2.61 -5.58
N ILE A 61 -4.78 -1.79 -4.58
CA ILE A 61 -5.68 -2.12 -3.48
C ILE A 61 -6.70 -0.99 -3.28
N GLU A 62 -7.77 -1.25 -2.55
CA GLU A 62 -8.59 -0.17 -2.02
C GLU A 62 -7.85 0.53 -0.87
N ASP A 63 -7.85 1.86 -0.87
CA ASP A 63 -7.25 2.66 0.19
C ASP A 63 -7.84 2.27 1.55
N PRO A 64 -7.02 1.80 2.51
CA PRO A 64 -7.49 1.48 3.86
C PRO A 64 -7.91 2.70 4.70
N GLY A 65 -8.08 3.87 4.08
CA GLY A 65 -8.44 5.13 4.72
C GLY A 65 -7.22 5.98 5.11
N PHE A 66 -6.08 5.82 4.43
CA PHE A 66 -4.88 6.62 4.71
C PHE A 66 -4.78 7.85 3.82
N LEU A 67 -5.25 7.75 2.57
CA LEU A 67 -5.07 8.77 1.56
C LEU A 67 -6.36 9.53 1.27
N GLU A 68 -7.16 9.83 2.30
CA GLU A 68 -8.52 10.43 2.24
C GLU A 68 -8.80 11.28 0.97
N PRO A 69 -10.01 11.16 0.38
CA PRO A 69 -10.37 11.90 -0.82
C PRO A 69 -10.51 13.40 -0.50
N GLY A 70 -9.39 14.12 -0.56
CA GLY A 70 -9.30 15.57 -0.40
C GLY A 70 -8.65 15.98 0.93
N GLY A 71 -7.48 16.60 0.84
CA GLY A 71 -7.04 17.60 1.81
C GLY A 71 -7.62 18.96 1.44
#